data_AF-A0AAN7VJH5-F1
#
_entry.id   AF-A0AAN7VJH5-F1
#
_cell.length_a   1.000
_cell.length_b   1.000
_cell.length_c   1.000
_cell.angle_alpha   90.00
_cell.angle_beta   90.00
_cell.angle_gamma   90.00
#
_symmetry.space_group_name_H-M   'P 1'
#
loop_
_entity.id
_entity.type
_entity.pdbx_description
1 polymer ?
#
loop_
_entity_poly.entity_id
_entity_poly.type
_entity_poly.pdbx_seq_one_letter_code
_entity_poly.pdbx_strand_id
1 'polypeptide(L)'
;MRLWLHTIILLTITGFSKAQHFIHLAILGALGLVGLWIMHTLLQDVNKLFSRPPLGPAKFFLVKRSVNEGDYFENGTLQDPMSNVSIDWNRILINDPVGCARSFVCQLAAEDPKLSSIGKEKIYYQLLRSTNRKGWAGKEIRFALNYGINSKKTQSCRGYYKYCPFSISTMRAVLHFLGAVA
;
A
#
# COMPACT_ATOMS: atom_id res chain seq x y z
N MET A 1 57.58 7.79 -45.86
CA MET A 1 56.82 6.80 -45.03
C MET A 1 56.37 7.36 -43.67
N ARG A 2 57.22 8.08 -42.92
CA ARG A 2 56.83 8.65 -41.60
C ARG A 2 55.61 9.60 -41.61
N LEU A 3 55.47 10.46 -42.62
CA LEU A 3 54.35 11.43 -42.69
C LEU A 3 52.98 10.74 -42.86
N TRP A 4 52.94 9.67 -43.65
CA TRP A 4 51.70 8.90 -43.93
C TRP A 4 51.22 8.12 -42.70
N LEU A 5 52.17 7.68 -41.87
CA LEU A 5 51.90 6.98 -40.63
C LEU A 5 51.28 7.94 -39.59
N HIS A 6 51.78 9.17 -39.50
CA HIS A 6 51.18 10.20 -38.65
C HIS A 6 49.78 10.62 -39.09
N THR A 7 49.51 10.70 -40.40
CA THR A 7 48.16 11.02 -40.90
C THR A 7 47.16 9.92 -40.59
N ILE A 8 47.54 8.64 -40.68
CA ILE A 8 46.67 7.52 -40.31
C ILE A 8 46.36 7.56 -38.81
N ILE A 9 47.37 7.78 -37.97
CA ILE A 9 47.18 7.85 -36.52
C ILE A 9 46.22 8.99 -36.15
N LEU A 10 46.38 10.18 -36.73
CA LEU A 10 45.48 11.32 -36.48
C LEU A 10 44.04 11.04 -36.94
N LEU A 11 43.86 10.35 -38.07
CA LEU A 11 42.54 9.98 -38.59
C LEU A 11 41.85 8.94 -37.69
N THR A 12 42.61 7.99 -37.13
CA THR A 12 42.07 7.00 -36.18
C THR A 12 41.69 7.63 -34.83
N ILE A 13 42.50 8.55 -34.30
CA ILE A 13 42.23 9.22 -33.02
C ILE A 13 41.03 10.18 -33.12
N THR A 14 40.91 10.92 -34.23
CA THR A 14 39.75 11.80 -34.47
C THR A 14 38.46 11.01 -34.73
N GLY A 15 38.55 9.83 -35.35
CA GLY A 15 37.41 8.91 -35.46
C GLY A 15 36.96 8.37 -34.09
N PHE A 16 37.92 8.03 -33.22
CA PHE A 16 37.65 7.46 -31.90
C PHE A 16 37.06 8.49 -30.92
N SER A 17 37.52 9.75 -30.95
CA SER A 17 36.97 10.81 -30.11
C SER A 17 35.51 11.13 -30.45
N LYS A 18 35.13 11.04 -31.74
CA LYS A 18 33.75 11.23 -32.20
C LYS A 18 32.85 10.04 -31.84
N ALA A 19 33.41 8.82 -31.84
CA ALA A 19 32.71 7.60 -31.44
C ALA A 19 32.35 7.56 -29.95
N GLN A 20 33.20 8.14 -29.08
CA GLN A 20 32.96 8.17 -27.64
C GLN A 20 31.68 8.94 -27.27
N HIS A 21 31.45 10.09 -27.91
CA HIS A 21 30.20 10.85 -27.78
C HIS A 21 29.00 10.11 -28.38
N PHE A 22 29.20 9.38 -29.48
CA PHE A 22 28.15 8.57 -30.10
C PHE A 22 27.71 7.40 -29.22
N ILE A 23 28.63 6.74 -28.51
CA ILE A 23 28.31 5.65 -27.58
C ILE A 23 27.42 6.15 -26.44
N HIS A 24 27.72 7.32 -25.86
CA HIS A 24 26.86 7.92 -24.84
C HIS A 24 25.46 8.25 -25.36
N LEU A 25 25.36 8.77 -26.59
CA LEU A 25 24.05 9.02 -27.22
C LEU A 25 23.29 7.72 -27.51
N ALA A 26 23.98 6.66 -27.93
CA ALA A 26 23.38 5.36 -28.17
C ALA A 26 22.86 4.72 -26.86
N ILE A 27 23.62 4.84 -25.77
CA ILE A 27 23.20 4.35 -24.45
C ILE A 27 22.00 5.14 -23.92
N LEU A 28 22.02 6.48 -24.04
CA LEU A 28 20.89 7.33 -23.65
C LEU A 28 19.64 7.03 -24.49
N GLY A 29 19.82 6.78 -25.79
CA GLY A 29 18.74 6.35 -26.69
C GLY A 29 18.17 4.99 -26.29
N ALA A 30 19.02 4.00 -25.99
CA ALA A 30 18.60 2.69 -25.53
C ALA A 30 17.84 2.75 -24.19
N LEU A 31 18.34 3.53 -23.22
CA LEU A 31 17.67 3.76 -21.94
C LEU A 31 16.31 4.45 -22.12
N GLY A 32 16.21 5.43 -23.01
CA GLY A 32 14.95 6.09 -23.35
C GLY A 32 13.94 5.14 -23.98
N LEU A 33 14.39 4.26 -24.89
CA LEU A 33 13.55 3.29 -25.57
C LEU A 33 13.03 2.21 -24.61
N VAL A 34 13.87 1.75 -23.67
CA VAL A 34 13.46 0.87 -22.57
C VAL A 34 12.45 1.56 -21.65
N GLY A 35 12.67 2.83 -21.30
CA GLY A 35 11.73 3.61 -20.49
C GLY A 35 10.35 3.75 -21.14
N LEU A 36 10.30 4.04 -22.44
CA LEU A 36 9.06 4.11 -23.22
C LEU A 36 8.36 2.75 -23.30
N TRP A 37 9.11 1.66 -23.45
CA TRP A 37 8.57 0.30 -23.47
C TRP A 37 7.91 -0.06 -22.13
N ILE A 38 8.57 0.22 -21.01
CA ILE A 38 8.03 0.02 -19.66
C ILE A 38 6.74 0.86 -19.48
N MET A 39 6.77 2.13 -19.87
CA MET A 39 5.60 3.00 -19.72
C MET A 39 4.40 2.52 -20.54
N HIS A 40 4.64 2.02 -21.75
CA HIS A 40 3.58 1.44 -22.58
C HIS A 40 3.01 0.14 -21.98
N THR A 41 3.84 -0.75 -21.43
CA THR A 41 3.34 -1.95 -20.72
C THR A 41 2.47 -1.58 -19.51
N LEU A 42 2.85 -0.53 -18.77
CA LEU A 42 2.03 -0.01 -17.67
C LEU A 42 0.70 0.55 -18.18
N LEU A 43 0.71 1.31 -19.28
CA LEU A 43 -0.51 1.84 -19.90
C LEU A 43 -1.44 0.73 -20.41
N GLN A 44 -0.91 -0.37 -20.94
CA GLN A 44 -1.72 -1.51 -21.37
C GLN A 44 -2.39 -2.22 -20.20
N ASP A 45 -1.67 -2.43 -19.10
CA ASP A 45 -2.23 -3.06 -17.90
C ASP A 45 -3.26 -2.14 -17.21
N VAL A 46 -3.00 -0.83 -17.19
CA VAL A 46 -3.95 0.21 -16.78
C VAL A 46 -5.19 0.17 -17.67
N ASN A 47 -5.06 0.21 -18.99
CA ASN A 47 -6.22 0.24 -19.87
C ASN A 47 -7.06 -1.05 -19.79
N LYS A 48 -6.43 -2.22 -19.57
CA LYS A 48 -7.16 -3.46 -19.26
C LYS A 48 -7.94 -3.39 -17.94
N LEU A 49 -7.49 -2.59 -16.97
CA LEU A 49 -8.21 -2.31 -15.72
C LEU A 49 -9.36 -1.31 -15.93
N PHE A 50 -9.21 -0.32 -16.83
CA PHE A 50 -10.19 0.74 -17.09
C PHE A 50 -11.20 0.42 -18.22
N SER A 51 -10.93 -0.55 -19.08
CA SER A 51 -11.84 -0.99 -20.15
C SER A 51 -12.99 -1.89 -19.65
N ARG A 52 -13.08 -2.14 -18.34
CA ARG A 52 -14.29 -2.69 -17.73
C ARG A 52 -15.27 -1.52 -17.50
N PRO A 53 -16.56 -1.66 -17.86
CA PRO A 53 -17.49 -0.54 -17.88
C PRO A 53 -17.55 0.16 -16.50
N PRO A 54 -17.57 1.50 -16.47
CA PRO A 54 -17.51 2.25 -15.23
C PRO A 54 -18.87 2.21 -14.52
N LEU A 55 -18.97 1.45 -13.44
CA LEU A 55 -20.05 1.62 -12.48
C LEU A 55 -19.62 2.66 -11.43
N GLY A 56 -19.86 3.93 -11.73
CA GLY A 56 -19.88 5.01 -10.73
C GLY A 56 -18.75 6.05 -10.78
N PRO A 57 -18.96 7.20 -10.12
CA PRO A 57 -18.16 8.41 -10.35
C PRO A 57 -16.75 8.28 -9.78
N ALA A 58 -15.79 8.73 -10.58
CA ALA A 58 -14.35 8.66 -10.34
C ALA A 58 -13.95 9.24 -8.97
N LYS A 59 -13.63 8.34 -8.03
CA LYS A 59 -12.75 8.65 -6.89
C LYS A 59 -11.37 8.10 -7.20
N PHE A 60 -10.39 8.99 -7.09
CA PHE A 60 -8.97 8.78 -7.34
C PHE A 60 -8.45 7.39 -6.93
N PHE A 61 -7.88 6.69 -7.90
CA PHE A 61 -7.32 5.34 -7.84
C PHE A 61 -6.00 5.31 -7.02
N LEU A 62 -6.07 5.48 -5.70
CA LEU A 62 -4.96 5.17 -4.78
C LEU A 62 -5.33 4.15 -3.70
N VAL A 63 -6.38 3.34 -3.95
CA VAL A 63 -6.64 2.11 -3.21
C VAL A 63 -7.12 1.01 -4.14
N LYS A 64 -6.22 0.07 -4.44
CA LYS A 64 -6.61 -1.31 -4.64
C LYS A 64 -5.67 -2.21 -3.86
N ARG A 65 -5.86 -2.26 -2.53
CA ARG A 65 -5.73 -3.55 -1.83
C ARG A 65 -6.95 -4.34 -2.27
N SER A 66 -6.72 -5.43 -2.98
CA SER A 66 -7.75 -6.25 -3.60
C SER A 66 -8.80 -6.68 -2.57
N VAL A 67 -9.98 -6.07 -2.64
CA VAL A 67 -11.26 -6.68 -2.24
C VAL A 67 -11.80 -7.31 -3.52
N ASN A 68 -12.22 -8.57 -3.46
CA ASN A 68 -12.92 -9.19 -4.57
C ASN A 68 -14.36 -8.68 -4.45
N GLU A 69 -14.77 -7.76 -5.32
CA GLU A 69 -16.18 -7.46 -5.58
C GLU A 69 -16.79 -8.68 -6.29
N GLY A 70 -17.15 -9.70 -5.50
CA GLY A 70 -17.77 -10.92 -5.99
C GLY A 70 -19.06 -11.32 -5.28
N ASP A 71 -19.30 -10.89 -4.04
CA ASP A 71 -20.34 -11.54 -3.19
C ASP A 71 -21.36 -10.58 -2.55
N TYR A 72 -21.61 -9.39 -3.11
CA TYR A 72 -22.53 -8.41 -2.49
C TYR A 72 -23.69 -7.95 -3.38
N PHE A 73 -24.13 -8.79 -4.33
CA PHE A 73 -25.38 -8.50 -5.04
C PHE A 73 -26.18 -9.75 -5.38
N GLU A 74 -26.78 -10.37 -4.37
CA GLU A 74 -28.03 -11.07 -4.60
C GLU A 74 -28.92 -11.02 -3.36
N ASN A 75 -30.17 -10.62 -3.60
CA ASN A 75 -31.32 -10.57 -2.69
C ASN A 75 -31.44 -9.35 -1.79
N GLY A 76 -32.13 -8.35 -2.37
CA GLY A 76 -32.60 -7.16 -1.69
C GLY A 76 -33.54 -7.48 -0.53
N THR A 77 -33.14 -7.01 0.65
CA THR A 77 -34.04 -6.42 1.63
C THR A 77 -33.37 -5.13 2.11
N LEU A 78 -34.15 -4.04 2.14
CA LEU A 78 -33.77 -2.76 2.74
C LEU A 78 -33.56 -2.97 4.25
N GLN A 79 -32.40 -3.48 4.63
CA GLN A 79 -31.94 -3.54 6.01
C GLN A 79 -30.64 -2.74 6.06
N ASP A 80 -30.64 -1.69 6.88
CA ASP A 80 -29.55 -0.78 7.19
C ASP A 80 -28.15 -1.27 6.74
N PRO A 81 -27.50 -0.64 5.74
CA PRO A 81 -26.23 -1.10 5.16
C PRO A 81 -25.03 -1.05 6.13
N MET A 82 -25.27 -0.72 7.40
CA MET A 82 -24.24 -0.47 8.41
C MET A 82 -24.18 -1.54 9.53
N SER A 83 -25.00 -2.59 9.49
CA SER A 83 -25.03 -3.60 10.59
C SER A 83 -24.21 -4.88 10.33
N ASN A 84 -23.83 -5.17 9.08
CA ASN A 84 -23.24 -6.47 8.71
C ASN A 84 -21.87 -6.39 8.00
N VAL A 85 -21.11 -5.31 8.16
CA VAL A 85 -19.71 -5.29 7.70
C VAL A 85 -18.85 -6.11 8.68
N SER A 86 -18.74 -7.41 8.39
CA SER A 86 -17.88 -8.34 9.09
C SER A 86 -16.44 -8.18 8.60
N ILE A 87 -15.56 -7.62 9.42
CA ILE A 87 -14.13 -7.55 9.13
C ILE A 87 -13.52 -8.96 9.11
N ASP A 88 -12.96 -9.38 7.97
CA ASP A 88 -12.20 -10.63 7.84
C ASP A 88 -10.73 -10.44 8.24
N TRP A 89 -10.44 -10.72 9.51
CA TRP A 89 -9.09 -10.61 10.06
C TRP A 89 -8.10 -11.61 9.51
N ASN A 90 -8.55 -12.77 9.00
CA ASN A 90 -7.62 -13.72 8.39
C ASN A 90 -7.01 -13.09 7.14
N ARG A 91 -7.86 -12.52 6.27
CA ARG A 91 -7.42 -11.82 5.06
C ARG A 91 -6.54 -10.62 5.37
N ILE A 92 -6.88 -9.83 6.39
CA ILE A 92 -6.09 -8.66 6.78
C ILE A 92 -4.70 -9.07 7.25
N LEU A 93 -4.60 -10.07 8.14
CA LEU A 93 -3.33 -10.46 8.71
C LEU A 93 -2.43 -11.22 7.73
N ILE A 94 -3.01 -11.96 6.76
CA ILE A 94 -2.24 -12.57 5.66
C ILE A 94 -1.59 -11.48 4.79
N ASN A 95 -2.32 -10.38 4.55
CA ASN A 95 -1.85 -9.27 3.73
C ASN A 95 -1.03 -8.21 4.51
N ASP A 96 -0.75 -8.47 5.78
CA ASP A 96 0.01 -7.60 6.68
C ASP A 96 1.18 -8.34 7.34
N PRO A 97 2.23 -8.67 6.56
CA PRO A 97 3.40 -9.40 7.07
C PRO A 97 4.21 -8.57 8.06
N VAL A 98 4.17 -7.24 7.97
CA VAL A 98 4.89 -6.31 8.85
C VAL A 98 4.17 -6.08 10.19
N GLY A 99 2.93 -6.54 10.33
CA GLY A 99 2.16 -6.46 11.57
C GLY A 99 1.60 -5.06 11.88
N CYS A 100 1.39 -4.22 10.87
CA CYS A 100 0.80 -2.91 11.05
C CYS A 100 -0.65 -2.93 11.53
N ALA A 101 -1.47 -3.89 11.12
CA ALA A 101 -2.82 -4.09 11.63
C ALA A 101 -2.79 -4.41 13.12
N ARG A 102 -1.91 -5.32 13.55
CA ARG A 102 -1.71 -5.65 14.97
C ARG A 102 -1.22 -4.44 15.77
N SER A 103 -0.25 -3.70 15.22
CA SER A 103 0.26 -2.45 15.80
C SER A 103 -0.83 -1.40 15.97
N PHE A 104 -1.71 -1.25 14.98
CA PHE A 104 -2.85 -0.35 15.04
C PHE A 104 -3.79 -0.70 16.19
N VAL A 105 -4.19 -1.98 16.29
CA VAL A 105 -5.07 -2.48 17.36
C VAL A 105 -4.45 -2.22 18.73
N CYS A 106 -3.17 -2.53 18.89
CA CYS A 106 -2.44 -2.30 20.12
C CYS A 106 -2.41 -0.82 20.49
N GLN A 107 -2.01 0.04 19.56
CA GLN A 107 -1.96 1.49 19.79
C GLN A 107 -3.35 2.07 20.07
N LEU A 108 -4.41 1.54 19.44
CA LEU A 108 -5.79 1.94 19.70
C LEU A 108 -6.21 1.62 21.13
N ALA A 109 -5.89 0.41 21.58
CA ALA A 109 -6.22 -0.06 22.93
C ALA A 109 -5.37 0.64 24.02
N ALA A 110 -4.16 1.09 23.67
CA ALA A 110 -3.26 1.82 24.57
C ALA A 110 -3.55 3.33 24.66
N GLU A 111 -4.43 3.85 23.80
CA GLU A 111 -4.70 5.28 23.71
C GLU A 111 -5.75 5.74 24.73
N ASP A 112 -5.49 6.86 25.40
CA ASP A 112 -6.36 7.39 26.47
C ASP A 112 -7.81 7.63 25.98
N PRO A 113 -8.84 7.20 26.74
CA PRO A 113 -10.25 7.43 26.38
C PRO A 113 -10.61 8.92 26.29
N LYS A 114 -9.86 9.80 26.97
CA LYS A 114 -10.11 11.24 27.02
C LYS A 114 -9.73 11.99 25.73
N LEU A 115 -8.89 11.43 24.86
CA LEU A 115 -8.28 12.13 23.73
C LEU A 115 -8.99 11.90 22.38
N SER A 116 -10.12 11.21 22.33
CA SER A 116 -10.67 10.78 21.04
C SER A 116 -12.19 10.70 21.01
N SER A 117 -12.72 11.72 20.36
CA SER A 117 -14.10 11.89 19.92
C SER A 117 -14.61 10.73 19.04
N ILE A 118 -15.84 10.29 19.31
CA ILE A 118 -16.92 9.73 18.45
C ILE A 118 -16.56 8.60 17.45
N GLY A 119 -15.45 8.65 16.69
CA GLY A 119 -15.03 7.61 15.74
C GLY A 119 -14.35 6.39 16.38
N LYS A 120 -13.88 6.51 17.63
CA LYS A 120 -13.28 5.40 18.40
C LYS A 120 -14.27 4.28 18.61
N GLU A 121 -15.51 4.64 18.91
CA GLU A 121 -16.52 3.72 19.41
C GLU A 121 -16.86 2.63 18.39
N LYS A 122 -17.06 3.00 17.12
CA LYS A 122 -17.42 2.06 16.06
C LYS A 122 -16.29 1.10 15.69
N ILE A 123 -15.07 1.60 15.49
CA ILE A 123 -13.90 0.77 15.17
C ILE A 123 -13.57 -0.15 16.34
N TYR A 124 -13.64 0.37 17.57
CA TYR A 124 -13.35 -0.40 18.77
C TYR A 124 -14.39 -1.50 19.02
N TYR A 125 -15.69 -1.26 18.84
CA TYR A 125 -16.71 -2.31 18.94
C TYR A 125 -16.57 -3.38 17.85
N GLN A 126 -16.22 -3.01 16.62
CA GLN A 126 -15.93 -3.97 15.56
C GLN A 126 -14.70 -4.83 15.88
N LEU A 127 -13.66 -4.22 16.47
CA LEU A 127 -12.49 -4.90 17.00
C LEU A 127 -12.85 -5.87 18.13
N LEU A 128 -13.61 -5.43 19.12
CA LEU A 128 -14.09 -6.30 20.22
C LEU A 128 -14.88 -7.50 19.68
N ARG A 129 -15.82 -7.28 18.77
CA ARG A 129 -16.60 -8.36 18.14
C ARG A 129 -15.70 -9.37 17.42
N SER A 130 -14.61 -8.89 16.82
CA SER A 130 -13.68 -9.76 16.11
C SER A 130 -12.77 -10.59 17.00
N THR A 131 -12.41 -10.10 18.19
CA THR A 131 -11.61 -10.87 19.16
C THR A 131 -12.33 -12.12 19.68
N ASN A 132 -13.66 -12.14 19.62
CA ASN A 132 -14.48 -13.27 20.01
C ASN A 132 -14.58 -14.36 18.92
N ARG A 133 -14.04 -14.13 17.72
CA ARG A 133 -14.02 -15.16 16.68
C ARG A 133 -12.97 -16.22 16.96
N LYS A 134 -13.36 -17.50 16.84
CA LYS A 134 -12.45 -18.64 16.93
C LYS A 134 -11.53 -18.66 15.70
N GLY A 135 -10.23 -18.76 15.91
CA GLY A 135 -9.23 -18.82 14.83
C GLY A 135 -7.87 -18.22 15.25
N TRP A 136 -6.85 -18.42 14.42
CA TRP A 136 -5.51 -17.87 14.68
C TRP A 136 -5.52 -16.33 14.64
N ALA A 137 -6.22 -15.72 13.67
CA ALA A 137 -6.31 -14.27 13.54
C ALA A 137 -7.00 -13.63 14.74
N GLY A 138 -8.08 -14.25 15.24
CA GLY A 138 -8.77 -13.79 16.45
C GLY A 138 -7.87 -13.80 17.68
N LYS A 139 -7.06 -14.86 17.86
CA LYS A 139 -6.06 -14.94 18.94
C LYS A 139 -5.02 -13.82 18.85
N GLU A 140 -4.56 -13.53 17.65
CA GLU A 140 -3.52 -12.54 17.38
C GLU A 140 -4.00 -11.11 17.65
N ILE A 141 -5.20 -10.77 17.16
CA ILE A 141 -5.83 -9.47 17.43
C ILE A 141 -6.14 -9.32 18.92
N ARG A 142 -6.61 -10.37 19.58
CA ARG A 142 -6.86 -10.37 21.03
C ARG A 142 -5.57 -10.15 21.82
N PHE A 143 -4.47 -10.76 21.40
CA PHE A 143 -3.17 -10.53 22.02
C PHE A 143 -2.74 -9.06 21.89
N ALA A 144 -2.81 -8.50 20.67
CA ALA A 144 -2.46 -7.10 20.42
C ALA A 144 -3.31 -6.13 21.26
N LEU A 145 -4.62 -6.40 21.37
CA LEU A 145 -5.55 -5.62 22.17
C LEU A 145 -5.19 -5.67 23.66
N ASN A 146 -5.00 -6.86 24.23
CA ASN A 146 -4.62 -7.03 25.64
C ASN A 146 -3.28 -6.36 25.96
N TYR A 147 -2.30 -6.48 25.06
CA TYR A 147 -1.01 -5.82 25.24
C TYR A 147 -1.14 -4.30 25.28
N GLY A 148 -1.99 -3.73 24.41
CA GLY A 148 -2.29 -2.29 24.41
C GLY A 148 -2.95 -1.83 25.71
N ILE A 149 -3.99 -2.54 26.17
CA ILE A 149 -4.69 -2.27 27.44
C ILE A 149 -3.71 -2.30 28.63
N ASN A 150 -2.84 -3.30 28.68
CA ASN A 150 -1.87 -3.46 29.78
C ASN A 150 -0.77 -2.41 29.75
N SER A 151 -0.30 -2.04 28.54
CA SER A 151 0.81 -1.11 28.39
C SER A 151 0.41 0.35 28.65
N LYS A 152 -0.84 0.73 28.35
CA LYS A 152 -1.38 2.12 28.45
C LYS A 152 -0.52 3.21 27.78
N LYS A 153 0.43 2.80 26.93
CA LYS A 153 1.39 3.65 26.23
C LYS A 153 1.50 3.16 24.79
N THR A 154 1.15 4.03 23.85
CA THR A 154 1.26 3.73 22.41
C THR A 154 2.70 3.45 21.96
N GLN A 155 3.69 4.00 22.68
CA GLN A 155 5.10 3.76 22.40
C GLN A 155 5.52 2.31 22.68
N SER A 156 4.97 1.66 23.71
CA SER A 156 5.24 0.26 24.01
C SER A 156 4.73 -0.65 22.88
N CYS A 157 3.55 -0.34 22.32
CA CYS A 157 3.03 -1.03 21.14
C CYS A 157 3.93 -0.85 19.90
N ARG A 158 4.45 0.36 19.67
CA ARG A 158 5.40 0.60 18.57
C ARG A 158 6.72 -0.15 18.76
N GLY A 159 7.21 -0.23 20.00
CA GLY A 159 8.40 -1.02 20.33
C GLY A 159 8.21 -2.52 20.08
N TYR A 160 7.04 -3.05 20.43
CA TYR A 160 6.70 -4.46 20.18
C TYR A 160 6.55 -4.74 18.67
N TYR A 161 5.82 -3.88 17.95
CA TYR A 161 5.61 -3.99 16.50
C TYR A 161 6.59 -3.10 15.71
N LYS A 162 7.89 -3.29 15.93
CA LYS A 162 8.97 -2.43 15.40
C LYS A 162 9.03 -2.29 13.87
N TYR A 163 8.48 -3.26 13.13
CA TYR A 163 8.51 -3.26 11.67
C TYR A 163 7.40 -2.42 11.04
N CYS A 164 6.40 -1.99 11.82
CA CYS A 164 5.40 -1.08 11.32
C CYS A 164 5.86 0.38 11.45
N PRO A 165 6.05 1.13 10.36
CA PRO A 165 6.53 2.51 10.42
C PRO A 165 5.44 3.51 10.82
N PHE A 166 4.18 3.09 10.81
CA PHE A 166 3.03 3.99 10.96
C PHE A 166 2.59 4.15 12.42
N SER A 167 2.30 5.39 12.80
CA SER A 167 1.61 5.71 14.05
C SER A 167 0.10 5.55 13.90
N ILE A 168 -0.59 5.43 15.02
CA ILE A 168 -2.06 5.46 15.06
C ILE A 168 -2.67 6.67 14.34
N SER A 169 -2.05 7.86 14.44
CA SER A 169 -2.53 9.06 13.76
C SER A 169 -2.44 8.93 12.23
N THR A 170 -1.33 8.42 11.71
CA THR A 170 -1.17 8.17 10.27
C THR A 170 -2.14 7.11 9.76
N MET A 171 -2.31 6.02 10.50
CA MET A 171 -3.25 4.95 10.13
C MET A 171 -4.70 5.44 10.13
N ARG A 172 -5.09 6.27 11.11
CA ARG A 172 -6.42 6.93 11.10
C ARG A 172 -6.57 7.89 9.94
N ALA A 173 -5.57 8.73 9.66
CA ALA A 173 -5.61 9.66 8.54
C ALA A 173 -5.82 8.92 7.21
N VAL A 174 -5.15 7.77 7.03
CA VAL A 174 -5.40 6.88 5.90
C VAL A 174 -6.84 6.37 5.92
N LEU A 175 -7.34 5.83 7.03
CA LEU A 175 -8.72 5.34 7.12
C LEU A 175 -9.77 6.44 6.83
N HIS A 176 -9.56 7.67 7.30
CA HIS A 176 -10.40 8.82 7.00
C HIS A 176 -10.34 9.19 5.51
N PHE A 177 -9.14 9.25 4.92
CA PHE A 177 -8.96 9.52 3.50
C PHE A 177 -9.68 8.48 2.62
N LEU A 178 -9.73 7.23 3.08
CA LEU A 178 -10.42 6.12 2.40
C LEU A 178 -11.91 6.04 2.67
N GLY A 179 -12.47 6.97 3.45
CA GLY A 179 -13.90 7.00 3.78
C GLY A 179 -14.34 5.89 4.74
N ALA A 180 -13.40 5.25 5.46
CA ALA A 180 -13.72 4.21 6.44
C ALA A 180 -14.16 4.77 7.81
N VAL A 181 -13.97 6.08 8.05
CA VAL A 181 -14.42 6.79 9.25
C VAL A 181 -15.04 8.11 8.82
N ALA A 182 -16.38 8.14 8.80
CA ALA A 182 -17.19 9.34 8.88
C ALA A 182 -17.74 9.44 10.30
#